data_AF-A0A920NV72-F1
#
_entry.id   AF-A0A920NV72-F1
#
_cell.length_a   1.000
_cell.length_b   1.000
_cell.length_c   1.000
_cell.angle_alpha   90.00
_cell.angle_beta   90.00
_cell.angle_gamma   90.00
#
_symmetry.space_group_name_H-M   'P 1'
#
loop_
_entity.id
_entity.type
_entity.pdbx_description
1 polymer ?
#
loop_
_entity_poly.entity_id
_entity_poly.type
_entity_poly.pdbx_seq_one_letter_code
_entity_poly.pdbx_strand_id
1 'polypeptide(L)' 'MINLAYARSGDKGDHANIGVIARKPEYLPYIRNFLTTKRVAKYFSHVVKGEVDAGMFQG' A
#
# COMPACT_ATOMS: atom_id res chain seq x y z
N MET A 1 15.73 -5.76 13.40
CA MET A 1 14.74 -5.69 12.30
C MET A 1 15.10 -4.52 11.39
N ILE A 2 15.03 -4.68 10.07
CA ILE A 2 15.32 -3.59 9.11
C ILE A 2 14.01 -2.85 8.81
N ASN A 3 13.99 -1.53 9.00
CA ASN A 3 12.83 -0.69 8.71
C ASN A 3 12.92 -0.13 7.28
N LEU A 4 12.05 -0.58 6.37
CA LEU A 4 12.05 -0.17 4.95
C LEU A 4 11.10 0.99 4.65
N ALA A 5 9.98 1.10 5.36
CA ALA A 5 8.93 2.07 5.07
C ALA A 5 8.24 2.59 6.34
N TYR A 6 7.57 3.73 6.20
CA TYR A 6 6.45 4.14 7.04
C TYR A 6 5.16 3.73 6.34
N ALA A 7 4.16 3.32 7.11
CA ALA A 7 2.83 3.04 6.61
C ALA A 7 1.78 3.74 7.47
N ARG A 8 0.72 4.24 6.84
CA ARG A 8 -0.44 4.82 7.51
C ARG A 8 -1.70 4.31 6.85
N SER A 9 -2.66 3.85 7.63
CA SER A 9 -4.02 3.57 7.16
C SER A 9 -4.93 4.74 7.46
N GLY A 10 -5.97 4.89 6.65
CA GLY A 10 -7.11 5.75 6.90
C GLY A 10 -8.36 5.11 6.37
N ASP A 11 -9.43 5.14 7.15
CA ASP A 11 -10.73 4.59 6.76
C ASP A 11 -11.71 5.74 6.50
N LYS A 12 -12.49 5.61 5.42
CA LYS A 12 -13.53 6.57 5.02
C LYS A 12 -14.76 5.81 4.53
N GLY A 13 -15.72 5.62 5.44
CA GLY A 13 -16.92 4.83 5.15
C GLY A 13 -16.52 3.38 4.85
N ASP A 14 -16.92 2.89 3.68
CA ASP A 14 -16.62 1.52 3.23
C ASP A 14 -15.27 1.39 2.50
N HIS A 15 -14.51 2.48 2.40
CA HIS A 15 -13.20 2.50 1.76
C HIS A 15 -12.08 2.63 2.78
N ALA A 16 -11.03 1.83 2.61
CA ALA A 16 -9.78 1.95 3.35
C ALA A 16 -8.66 2.39 2.40
N ASN A 17 -7.79 3.27 2.87
CA ASN A 17 -6.61 3.73 2.14
C ASN A 17 -5.35 3.41 2.95
N ILE A 18 -4.30 2.97 2.26
CA ILE A 18 -3.01 2.67 2.86
C ILE A 18 -1.93 3.50 2.14
N GLY A 19 -1.32 4.43 2.85
CA GLY A 19 -0.16 5.17 2.38
C GLY A 19 1.12 4.46 2.79
N VAL A 20 2.05 4.24 1.86
CA VAL A 20 3.37 3.67 2.13
C VAL A 20 4.45 4.62 1.64
N ILE A 21 5.35 5.01 2.53
CA ILE A 21 6.44 5.94 2.26
C ILE A 21 7.76 5.22 2.51
N ALA A 22 8.60 5.12 1.48
CA ALA A 22 9.93 4.54 1.62
C ALA A 22 10.78 5.38 2.59
N ARG A 23 11.47 4.73 3.53
CA ARG A 23 12.36 5.43 4.49
C ARG A 23 13.61 5.98 3.83
N LYS A 24 14.01 5.37 2.71
CA LYS A 24 15.09 5.84 1.86
C LYS A 24 14.68 5.72 0.39
N PRO A 25 15.12 6.65 -0.49
CA PRO A 25 14.77 6.62 -1.91
C PRO A 25 15.13 5.29 -2.59
N GLU A 26 16.25 4.67 -2.23
CA GLU A 26 16.68 3.41 -2.82
C GLU A 26 15.71 2.23 -2.56
N TYR A 27 14.86 2.32 -1.54
CA TYR A 27 13.88 1.27 -1.24
C TYR A 27 12.61 1.37 -2.08
N LEU A 28 12.31 2.55 -2.63
CA LEU A 28 11.10 2.82 -3.39
C LEU A 28 10.85 1.85 -4.55
N PRO A 29 11.81 1.54 -5.45
CA PRO A 29 11.55 0.61 -6.55
C PRO A 29 11.18 -0.79 -6.07
N TYR A 30 11.81 -1.27 -4.99
CA TYR A 30 11.52 -2.59 -4.42
C TYR A 30 10.15 -2.63 -3.75
N ILE A 31 9.83 -1.62 -2.94
CA ILE A 31 8.53 -1.50 -2.26
C ILE A 31 7.41 -1.40 -3.30
N ARG A 32 7.56 -0.54 -4.32
CA ARG A 32 6.57 -0.37 -5.39
C ARG A 32 6.34 -1.65 -6.18
N ASN A 33 7.42 -2.35 -6.56
CA ASN A 33 7.30 -3.59 -7.32
C ASN A 33 6.63 -4.71 -6.50
N PHE A 34 6.81 -4.70 -5.17
CA PHE A 34 6.17 -5.66 -4.29
C PHE A 34 4.69 -5.34 -4.02
N LEU A 35 4.33 -4.07 -3.86
CA LEU A 35 2.96 -3.62 -3.56
C LEU A 35 2.07 -3.51 -4.81
N THR A 36 1.87 -4.64 -5.48
CA THR A 36 0.90 -4.74 -6.59
C THR A 36 -0.53 -4.85 -6.08
N THR A 37 -1.51 -4.31 -6.82
CA THR A 37 -2.94 -4.42 -6.51
C THR A 37 -3.37 -5.87 -6.30
N LYS A 38 -2.87 -6.81 -7.12
CA LYS A 38 -3.13 -8.26 -6.97
C LYS A 38 -2.66 -8.82 -5.63
N ARG A 39 -1.45 -8.46 -5.19
CA ARG A 39 -0.89 -8.96 -3.92
C ARG A 39 -1.64 -8.35 -2.73
N VAL A 40 -1.97 -7.07 -2.80
CA VAL A 40 -2.75 -6.37 -1.76
C VAL A 40 -4.17 -6.96 -1.69
N ALA A 41 -4.86 -7.11 -2.81
CA ALA A 41 -6.19 -7.73 -2.86
C ALA A 41 -6.18 -9.16 -2.31
N LYS A 42 -5.17 -9.97 -2.66
CA LYS A 42 -5.01 -11.32 -2.12
C LYS A 42 -4.79 -11.31 -0.61
N TYR A 43 -3.98 -10.40 -0.09
CA TYR A 43 -3.72 -10.29 1.34
C TYR A 43 -4.98 -9.90 2.12
N PHE A 44 -5.74 -8.94 1.59
CA PHE A 44 -6.98 -8.43 2.20
C PHE A 44 -8.25 -9.14 1.72
N SER A 45 -8.15 -10.32 1.10
CA SER A 45 -9.31 -11.01 0.50
C SER A 45 -10.37 -11.44 1.52
N HIS A 46 -10.03 -11.42 2.80
CA HIS A 46 -10.93 -11.73 3.91
C HIS A 46 -11.77 -10.53 4.37
N VAL A 47 -11.49 -9.32 3.87
CA VAL A 47 -12.18 -8.07 4.25
C VAL A 47 -12.60 -7.21 3.06
N VAL A 48 -11.81 -7.19 1.98
CA VAL A 48 -12.13 -6.43 0.76
C VAL A 48 -13.20 -7.16 -0.04
N LYS A 49 -14.33 -6.48 -0.28
CA LYS A 49 -15.43 -6.97 -1.13
C LYS A 49 -15.45 -6.35 -2.54
N GLY A 50 -14.50 -5.46 -2.84
CA GLY A 50 -14.46 -4.68 -4.08
C GLY A 50 -13.07 -4.59 -4.67
N GLU A 51 -12.86 -3.60 -5.54
CA GLU A 51 -11.58 -3.41 -6.23
C GLU A 51 -10.50 -2.81 -5.33
N VAL A 52 -9.24 -3.13 -5.67
CA VAL A 52 -8.06 -2.52 -5.06
C VAL A 52 -7.33 -1.73 -6.15
N ASP A 53 -7.22 -0.42 -5.95
CA ASP A 53 -6.47 0.47 -6.83
C ASP A 53 -5.14 0.91 -6.18
N ALA A 54 -4.17 1.32 -7.00
CA ALA A 54 -2.89 1.83 -6.55
C ALA A 54 -2.40 3.02 -7.40
N GLY A 55 -2.13 4.14 -6.73
CA GLY A 55 -1.58 5.36 -7.34
C GLY A 55 -0.33 5.87 -6.64
N MET A 56 0.44 6.70 -7.33
CA MET A 56 1.48 7.52 -6.70
C MET A 56 0.93 8.90 -6.40
N PHE A 57 1.05 9.33 -5.14
CA PHE A 57 0.75 10.69 -4.76
C PHE A 57 1.87 11.61 -5.30
N GLN A 58 1.51 12.63 -6.09
CA GLN A 58 2.45 13.59 -6.70
C GLN A 58 2.46 14.95 -5.99
N GLY A 59 1.85 15.06 -4.81
CA GLY A 59 1.79 16.31 -4.05
C GLY A 59 3.10 16.69 -3.39
#